data_AF-A0A2W6EPT6-F1
#
_entry.id   AF-A0A2W6EPT6-F1
#
_cell.length_a   1.000
_cell.length_b   1.000
_cell.length_c   1.000
_cell.angle_alpha   90.00
_cell.angle_beta   90.00
_cell.angle_gamma   90.00
#
_symmetry.space_group_name_H-M   'P 1'
#
loop_
_entity.id
_entity.type
_entity.pdbx_description
1 polymer ?
#
loop_
_entity_poly.entity_id
_entity_poly.type
_entity_poly.pdbx_seq_one_letter_code
_entity_poly.pdbx_strand_id
1 'polypeptide(L)'
;MINEVAAEPAPPGQGVVDAVLTASRTLIAVATKSLGAVAEETTIGQYRALVVLASRGPQRLVDLSTALGVAPSTAGRMCDRLVRKGLIRRHRARADRRVV
;
A
#
# COMPACT_ATOMS: atom_id res chain seq x y z
N MET A 1 -33.50 40.61 -5.25
CA MET A 1 -33.28 39.51 -6.20
C MET A 1 -32.10 38.69 -5.66
N ILE A 2 -32.36 37.83 -4.68
CA ILE A 2 -31.38 36.92 -4.09
C ILE A 2 -31.63 35.55 -4.72
N ASN A 3 -30.68 35.08 -5.51
CA ASN A 3 -30.74 33.77 -6.13
C ASN A 3 -30.46 32.73 -5.04
N GLU A 4 -31.50 32.11 -4.52
CA GLU A 4 -31.42 30.95 -3.65
C GLU A 4 -30.98 29.77 -4.53
N VAL A 5 -29.67 29.56 -4.63
CA VAL A 5 -29.11 28.35 -5.22
C VAL A 5 -29.50 27.20 -4.30
N ALA A 6 -30.65 26.59 -4.58
CA ALA A 6 -31.04 25.33 -3.98
C ALA A 6 -29.87 24.35 -4.19
N ALA A 7 -29.24 23.96 -3.08
CA ALA A 7 -28.16 22.99 -3.09
C ALA A 7 -28.70 21.72 -3.77
N GLU A 8 -28.14 21.40 -4.93
CA GLU A 8 -28.50 20.22 -5.69
C GLU A 8 -28.36 19.00 -4.77
N PRO A 9 -29.40 18.16 -4.61
CA PRO A 9 -29.36 17.05 -3.68
C PRO A 9 -28.18 16.14 -4.05
N ALA A 10 -27.32 15.90 -3.06
CA ALA A 10 -26.18 14.99 -3.15
C ALA A 10 -26.57 13.72 -3.91
N PRO A 11 -25.83 13.33 -4.98
CA PRO A 11 -26.16 12.15 -5.76
C PRO A 11 -26.34 10.92 -4.87
N PRO A 12 -27.31 10.05 -5.16
CA PRO A 12 -27.55 8.84 -4.39
C PRO A 12 -26.26 8.02 -4.29
N GLY A 13 -25.81 7.78 -3.05
CA GLY A 13 -24.56 7.08 -2.76
C GLY A 13 -23.43 7.97 -2.23
N GLN A 14 -23.54 9.31 -2.25
CA GLN A 14 -22.49 10.20 -1.73
C GLN A 14 -22.16 9.93 -0.26
N GLY A 15 -23.18 9.73 0.59
CA GLY A 15 -22.98 9.35 1.99
C GLY A 15 -22.29 7.99 2.18
N VAL A 16 -22.52 7.04 1.27
CA VAL A 16 -21.84 5.73 1.30
C VAL A 16 -20.37 5.88 0.89
N VAL A 17 -20.09 6.65 -0.16
CA VAL A 17 -18.72 6.96 -0.59
C VAL A 17 -17.97 7.67 0.53
N ASP A 18 -18.56 8.68 1.17
CA ASP A 18 -17.94 9.41 2.28
C ASP A 18 -17.69 8.51 3.49
N ALA A 19 -18.62 7.61 3.81
CA ALA A 19 -18.45 6.62 4.87
C ALA A 19 -17.30 5.65 4.55
N VAL A 20 -17.21 5.13 3.33
CA VAL A 20 -16.13 4.23 2.90
C VAL A 20 -14.78 4.93 2.92
N LEU A 21 -14.70 6.17 2.42
CA LEU A 21 -13.47 6.95 2.45
C LEU A 21 -13.02 7.26 3.89
N THR A 22 -13.98 7.56 4.77
CA THR A 22 -13.72 7.79 6.20
C THR A 22 -13.21 6.53 6.88
N ALA A 23 -13.87 5.39 6.69
CA ALA A 23 -13.42 4.11 7.22
C ALA A 23 -12.02 3.74 6.69
N SER A 24 -11.76 3.95 5.40
CA SER A 24 -10.47 3.68 4.78
C SER A 24 -9.35 4.51 5.40
N ARG A 25 -9.57 5.81 5.61
CA ARG A 25 -8.59 6.69 6.29
C ARG A 25 -8.30 6.23 7.72
N THR A 26 -9.33 5.82 8.46
CA THR A 26 -9.17 5.28 9.81
C THR A 26 -8.33 4.01 9.82
N LEU A 27 -8.60 3.06 8.91
CA LEU A 27 -7.82 1.83 8.78
C LEU A 27 -6.35 2.11 8.42
N ILE A 28 -6.10 3.06 7.51
CA ILE A 28 -4.74 3.50 7.15
C ILE A 28 -4.03 4.13 8.35
N ALA A 29 -4.72 4.95 9.14
CA ALA A 29 -4.14 5.56 10.34
C ALA A 29 -3.78 4.51 11.39
N VAL A 30 -4.66 3.52 11.62
CA VAL A 30 -4.40 2.40 12.53
C VAL A 30 -3.19 1.58 12.06
N ALA A 31 -3.12 1.25 10.78
CA ALA A 31 -2.02 0.48 10.22
C ALA A 31 -0.69 1.26 10.25
N THR A 32 -0.72 2.56 9.97
CA THR A 32 0.47 3.43 10.11
C THR A 32 0.93 3.48 11.57
N LYS A 33 0.01 3.62 12.53
CA LYS A 33 0.35 3.61 13.96
C LYS A 33 0.96 2.28 14.41
N SER A 34 0.57 1.15 13.79
CA SER A 34 1.12 -0.18 14.11
C SER A 34 2.62 -0.32 13.79
N LEU A 35 3.14 0.50 12.87
CA LEU A 35 4.57 0.54 12.52
C LEU A 35 5.42 1.28 13.59
N GLY A 36 4.80 1.95 14.55
CA GLY A 36 5.49 2.70 15.60
C GLY A 36 6.43 3.77 15.04
N ALA A 37 7.61 3.94 15.63
CA ALA A 37 8.62 4.89 15.17
C ALA A 37 9.07 4.68 13.72
N VAL A 38 8.95 3.45 13.20
CA VAL A 38 9.35 3.14 11.81
C VAL A 38 8.36 3.72 10.79
N ALA A 39 7.17 4.12 11.22
CA ALA A 39 6.15 4.73 10.37
C ALA A 39 6.63 6.04 9.74
N GLU A 40 7.26 6.91 10.53
CA GLU A 40 7.67 8.26 10.12
C GLU A 40 8.71 8.24 9.00
N GLU A 41 9.55 7.20 8.98
CA GLU A 41 10.57 7.03 7.95
C GLU A 41 10.04 6.29 6.71
N THR A 42 8.82 5.75 6.77
CA THR A 42 8.27 4.86 5.74
C THR A 42 7.46 5.64 4.72
N THR A 43 7.99 5.73 3.50
CA THR A 43 7.31 6.40 2.40
C THR A 43 6.04 5.66 1.99
N ILE A 44 5.07 6.36 1.40
CA ILE A 44 3.82 5.77 0.90
C ILE A 44 4.09 4.56 -0.03
N GLY A 45 5.11 4.66 -0.90
CA GLY A 45 5.51 3.55 -1.76
C GLY A 45 6.00 2.32 -0.99
N GLN A 46 6.76 2.51 0.09
CA GLN A 46 7.21 1.43 0.97
C GLN A 46 6.04 0.79 1.71
N TYR A 47 5.11 1.60 2.24
CA TYR A 47 3.90 1.10 2.89
C TYR A 47 3.03 0.28 1.91
N ARG A 48 2.86 0.76 0.67
CA ARG A 48 2.15 0.00 -0.37
C ARG A 48 2.79 -1.37 -0.63
N ALA A 49 4.12 -1.47 -0.62
CA ALA A 49 4.81 -2.76 -0.75
C ALA A 49 4.52 -3.71 0.43
N LEU A 50 4.46 -3.19 1.67
CA LEU A 50 4.06 -3.98 2.83
C LEU A 50 2.63 -4.50 2.71
N VAL A 51 1.68 -3.66 2.29
CA VAL A 51 0.29 -4.06 2.07
C VAL A 51 0.21 -5.16 1.01
N VAL A 52 0.91 -5.01 -0.13
CA VAL A 52 0.93 -6.04 -1.18
C VAL A 52 1.47 -7.37 -0.64
N LEU A 53 2.58 -7.35 0.11
CA LEU A 53 3.17 -8.54 0.69
C LEU A 53 2.29 -9.18 1.78
N ALA A 54 1.61 -8.36 2.59
CA ALA A 54 0.67 -8.85 3.60
C ALA A 54 -0.56 -9.52 2.96
N SER A 55 -1.08 -8.93 1.87
CA SER A 55 -2.26 -9.45 1.18
C SER A 55 -1.96 -10.66 0.28
N ARG A 56 -0.77 -10.75 -0.32
CA ARG A 56 -0.43 -11.79 -1.31
C ARG A 56 0.58 -12.82 -0.81
N GLY A 57 1.06 -12.67 0.42
CA GLY A 57 2.15 -13.48 0.98
C GLY A 57 3.52 -13.19 0.34
N PRO A 58 4.52 -14.07 0.53
CA PRO A 58 5.84 -13.93 -0.09
C PRO A 58 5.74 -13.83 -1.61
N GLN A 59 6.46 -12.88 -2.22
CA GLN A 59 6.45 -12.64 -3.67
C GLN A 59 7.88 -12.71 -4.23
N ARG A 60 8.03 -13.10 -5.51
CA ARG A 60 9.28 -12.83 -6.23
C ARG A 60 9.40 -11.33 -6.47
N LEU A 61 10.63 -10.82 -6.57
CA LEU A 61 10.85 -9.38 -6.78
C LEU A 61 10.18 -8.87 -8.07
N VAL A 62 10.16 -9.69 -9.12
CA VAL A 62 9.50 -9.38 -10.40
C VAL A 62 7.99 -9.23 -10.21
N ASP A 63 7.34 -10.15 -9.52
CA ASP A 63 5.88 -10.12 -9.29
C ASP A 63 5.49 -8.92 -8.41
N LEU A 64 6.30 -8.63 -7.39
CA LEU A 64 6.12 -7.46 -6.54
C LEU A 64 6.27 -6.16 -7.34
N SER A 65 7.27 -6.07 -8.24
CA SER A 65 7.46 -4.88 -9.07
C SER A 65 6.27 -4.61 -9.99
N THR A 66 5.71 -5.68 -10.59
CA THR A 66 4.50 -5.62 -11.40
C THR A 66 3.30 -5.18 -10.58
N ALA A 67 3.08 -5.76 -9.40
CA ALA A 67 1.96 -5.38 -8.52
C ALA A 67 2.04 -3.92 -8.03
N LEU A 68 3.25 -3.40 -7.87
CA LEU A 68 3.50 -2.00 -7.50
C LEU A 68 3.43 -1.04 -8.69
N GLY A 69 3.53 -1.53 -9.92
CA GLY A 69 3.60 -0.69 -11.13
C GLY A 69 4.90 0.11 -11.20
N VAL A 70 6.02 -0.46 -10.76
CA VAL A 70 7.34 0.20 -10.76
C VAL A 70 8.40 -0.69 -11.40
N ALA A 71 9.50 -0.10 -11.86
CA ALA A 71 10.62 -0.86 -12.39
C ALA A 71 11.22 -1.83 -11.34
N PRO A 72 11.74 -3.00 -11.75
CA PRO A 72 12.35 -3.98 -10.83
C PRO A 72 13.48 -3.41 -9.96
N SER A 73 14.31 -2.50 -10.50
CA SER A 73 15.37 -1.83 -9.76
C SER A 73 14.85 -0.90 -8.65
N THR A 74 13.69 -0.26 -8.89
CA THR A 74 13.00 0.57 -7.89
C THR A 74 12.40 -0.29 -6.80
N ALA A 75 11.72 -1.38 -7.16
CA ALA A 75 11.21 -2.36 -6.20
C ALA A 75 12.33 -2.99 -5.36
N GLY A 76 13.47 -3.30 -6.00
CA GLY A 76 14.66 -3.83 -5.33
C GLY A 76 15.19 -2.89 -4.25
N ARG A 77 15.48 -1.64 -4.61
CA ARG A 77 15.92 -0.60 -3.67
C ARG A 77 14.92 -0.33 -2.56
N MET A 78 13.62 -0.38 -2.87
CA MET A 78 12.55 -0.24 -1.88
C MET A 78 12.57 -1.40 -0.87
N CYS A 79 12.67 -2.63 -1.37
CA CYS A 79 12.79 -3.82 -0.53
C CYS A 79 14.06 -3.81 0.31
N ASP A 80 15.20 -3.31 -0.21
CA ASP A 80 16.43 -3.18 0.58
C ASP A 80 16.23 -2.26 1.79
N ARG A 81 15.56 -1.12 1.59
CA ARG A 81 15.22 -0.20 2.70
C ARG A 81 14.28 -0.85 3.70
N LEU A 82 13.26 -1.59 3.24
CA LEU A 82 12.33 -2.30 4.11
C LEU A 82 13.00 -3.42 4.92
N VAL A 83 13.98 -4.13 4.34
CA VAL A 83 14.81 -5.12 5.06
C VAL A 83 15.64 -4.44 6.14
N ARG A 84 16.30 -3.31 5.84
CA ARG A 84 17.08 -2.55 6.83
C ARG A 84 16.24 -2.08 8.02
N LYS A 85 14.96 -1.77 7.78
CA LYS A 85 13.98 -1.42 8.82
C LYS A 85 13.40 -2.62 9.58
N GLY A 86 13.79 -3.85 9.22
CA GLY A 86 13.24 -5.07 9.82
C GLY A 86 11.78 -5.36 9.47
N LEU A 87 11.20 -4.65 8.49
CA LEU A 87 9.77 -4.76 8.14
C LEU A 87 9.46 -5.92 7.19
N ILE A 88 10.46 -6.39 6.44
CA ILE A 88 10.35 -7.58 5.59
C ILE A 88 11.60 -8.44 5.73
N ARG A 89 11.49 -9.72 5.37
CA ARG A 89 12.62 -10.64 5.23
C ARG A 89 12.72 -11.11 3.80
N ARG A 90 13.95 -11.29 3.31
CA ARG A 90 14.21 -11.95 2.02
C ARG A 90 14.66 -13.38 2.27
N HIS A 91 14.05 -14.30 1.53
CA HIS A 91 14.52 -15.68 1.46
C HIS A 91 15.24 -15.85 0.13
N ARG A 92 16.45 -16.40 0.14
CA ARG A 92 17.03 -16.93 -1.09
C ARG A 92 16.19 -18.13 -1.48
N ALA A 93 15.63 -18.11 -2.68
CA ALA A 93 15.11 -19.33 -3.26
C ALA A 93 16.27 -20.34 -3.27
N ARG A 94 16.10 -21.48 -2.60
CA ARG A 94 17.01 -22.61 -2.79
C ARG A 94 17.02 -22.86 -4.29
N ALA A 95 18.19 -22.75 -4.92
CA ALA A 95 18.35 -22.90 -6.35
C ALA A 95 17.98 -24.35 -6.73
N ASP A 96 16.70 -24.64 -6.89
CA ASP A 96 16.22 -25.74 -7.68
C ASP A 96 14.72 -25.58 -8.00
N ARG A 97 14.47 -25.10 -9.20
CA ARG A 97 13.48 -25.65 -10.11
C ARG A 97 13.86 -25.09 -11.48
N ARG A 98 14.86 -25.75 -12.08
CA ARG A 98 14.92 -25.82 -13.54
C ARG A 98 13.53 -26.20 -14.02
N VAL A 99 12.90 -25.30 -14.77
CA VAL A 99 11.94 -25.69 -15.79
C VAL A 99 12.27 -24.80 -16.99
N VAL A 100 12.42 -25.50 -18.12
CA VAL A 100 12.63 -25.02 -19.49
C VAL A 100 11.68 -23.89 -19.85
#